data_AF-A0A6F8U6M5-F1
#
_entry.id   AF-A0A6F8U6M5-F1
#
_cell.length_a   1.000
_cell.length_b   1.000
_cell.length_c   1.000
_cell.angle_alpha   90.00
_cell.angle_beta   90.00
_cell.angle_gamma   90.00
#
_symmetry.space_group_name_H-M   'P 1'
#
loop_
_entity.id
_entity.type
_entity.pdbx_description
1 polymer ?
#
loop_
_entity_poly.entity_id
_entity_poly.type
_entity_poly.pdbx_seq_one_letter_code
_entity_poly.pdbx_strand_id
1 'polypeptide(L)'
;MSQYSQSPTKNTAHELAIQPSISALAQGSMFWQPEYRQTSPWLEHLPFLFWLVEALKPTSSVGIEVDLVSHFAVCQAVSRLRLGGNSYVIGEANAEQVHDLTEQTVDKYAGISQWLKASPLQAVQQFNEHSIDLLLLNIAPQDESIDDLIDRWLPRLSSKGVILMPGIARREPGCQTFRAFEALAARYPHFAFYHGAGLGLFAVGDDLPPLVHDLLGALESASAAREVQDVFGRLGCNCLDKVTIQEQQALIHQFEMRLKDKADELTTAQNLAETLNQQQAQFAHEHEARITSLTEQLLGKKQALAEKQHQVVQLTDRLQAQKYSLEARFNELAELTRKQQGCERDLSEAQHALQRLNDQLNTNQRQYEQELQRLNDQLNTNQRQYEQELQTLNDQLKANELQREQLARELKTAEQAAAENFDIQAQQTVEIERQNRELAQLVNLLEAGRLPSEASSQQGTLADNSVAAKGAKLSRWAINRQVKLIRKSPWFDAKWYLADNPDVAQDRKMAKNPARHYLLLGGFEGRNPSPAFDSAYYLERNPDVAETGMNPLVHYLKFGEKEQRSIKRL
;
A
#
# COMPACT_ATOMS: atom_id res chain seq x y z
N MET A 1 -110.02 -85.31 -8.78
CA MET A 1 -111.27 -85.20 -9.57
C MET A 1 -111.27 -83.85 -10.28
N SER A 2 -112.18 -83.65 -11.24
CA SER A 2 -112.55 -82.37 -11.86
C SER A 2 -112.96 -81.31 -10.81
N GLN A 3 -113.13 -80.02 -11.09
CA GLN A 3 -113.35 -79.32 -12.38
C GLN A 3 -113.07 -77.80 -12.24
N TYR A 4 -113.54 -76.99 -13.20
CA TYR A 4 -113.55 -75.51 -13.25
C TYR A 4 -112.21 -74.82 -13.53
N SER A 5 -112.14 -73.73 -14.30
CA SER A 5 -113.03 -73.30 -15.41
C SER A 5 -112.29 -72.29 -16.29
N GLN A 6 -112.53 -72.28 -17.60
CA GLN A 6 -112.04 -71.22 -18.48
C GLN A 6 -113.03 -70.05 -18.55
N SER A 7 -112.48 -68.84 -18.50
CA SER A 7 -113.09 -67.60 -19.00
C SER A 7 -111.96 -66.80 -19.68
N PRO A 8 -112.14 -66.28 -20.91
CA PRO A 8 -111.02 -65.78 -21.69
C PRO A 8 -110.63 -64.34 -21.32
N THR A 9 -109.35 -64.12 -20.98
CA THR A 9 -108.75 -62.79 -20.96
C THR A 9 -108.55 -62.29 -22.39
N LYS A 10 -109.14 -61.13 -22.70
CA LYS A 10 -108.76 -60.35 -23.89
C LYS A 10 -107.30 -59.87 -23.76
N ASN A 11 -106.68 -59.57 -24.91
CA ASN A 11 -105.35 -58.94 -25.10
C ASN A 11 -104.15 -59.89 -25.26
N THR A 12 -104.04 -60.49 -26.46
CA THR A 12 -102.78 -61.04 -27.03
C THR A 12 -102.72 -60.76 -28.53
N ALA A 13 -102.85 -59.48 -28.91
CA ALA A 13 -102.99 -59.05 -30.31
C ALA A 13 -102.28 -57.72 -30.68
N HIS A 14 -101.31 -57.27 -29.88
CA HIS A 14 -100.56 -56.04 -30.14
C HIS A 14 -99.03 -56.15 -30.04
N GLU A 15 -98.48 -57.21 -29.44
CA GLU A 15 -97.03 -57.46 -29.37
C GLU A 15 -96.50 -58.12 -30.67
N LEU A 16 -96.46 -57.37 -31.76
CA LEU A 16 -95.69 -57.74 -32.97
C LEU A 16 -95.39 -56.54 -33.90
N ALA A 17 -95.37 -55.32 -33.36
CA ALA A 17 -94.84 -54.16 -34.06
C ALA A 17 -93.30 -54.27 -34.14
N ILE A 18 -92.73 -54.11 -35.35
CA ILE A 18 -91.28 -54.09 -35.55
C ILE A 18 -90.76 -52.73 -35.07
N GLN A 19 -90.20 -52.67 -33.86
CA GLN A 19 -89.59 -51.44 -33.34
C GLN A 19 -88.38 -51.01 -34.19
N PRO A 20 -88.16 -49.68 -34.35
CA PRO A 20 -87.12 -49.16 -35.24
C PRO A 20 -85.71 -49.46 -34.70
N SER A 21 -84.99 -50.36 -35.39
CA SER A 21 -83.53 -50.52 -35.20
C SER A 21 -82.77 -49.29 -35.71
N ILE A 22 -81.49 -49.13 -35.32
CA ILE A 22 -80.58 -48.10 -35.88
C ILE A 22 -80.63 -48.04 -37.42
N SER A 23 -80.84 -49.17 -38.09
CA SER A 23 -80.95 -49.25 -39.56
C SER A 23 -82.08 -48.40 -40.16
N ALA A 24 -83.13 -48.10 -39.39
CA ALA A 24 -84.22 -47.21 -39.80
C ALA A 24 -83.85 -45.71 -39.65
N LEU A 25 -82.96 -45.39 -38.70
CA LEU A 25 -82.47 -44.04 -38.45
C LEU A 25 -81.17 -43.71 -39.22
N ALA A 26 -80.60 -44.67 -39.95
CA ALA A 26 -79.31 -44.51 -40.63
C ALA A 26 -79.39 -43.54 -41.82
N GLN A 27 -78.73 -42.38 -41.71
CA GLN A 27 -78.63 -41.37 -42.77
C GLN A 27 -77.17 -41.09 -43.15
N GLY A 28 -76.94 -40.58 -44.36
CA GLY A 28 -75.58 -40.27 -44.84
C GLY A 28 -74.90 -39.14 -44.06
N SER A 29 -75.69 -38.21 -43.53
CA SER A 29 -75.24 -37.07 -42.71
C SER A 29 -74.57 -37.44 -41.39
N MET A 30 -74.92 -38.57 -40.75
CA MET A 30 -74.34 -38.94 -39.45
C MET A 30 -72.83 -39.25 -39.52
N PHE A 31 -72.29 -39.49 -40.72
CA PHE A 31 -70.86 -39.71 -40.96
C PHE A 31 -70.12 -38.45 -41.42
N TRP A 32 -70.83 -37.32 -41.59
CA TRP A 32 -70.23 -36.09 -42.09
C TRP A 32 -69.21 -35.52 -41.11
N GLN A 33 -68.11 -35.05 -41.67
CA GLN A 33 -67.05 -34.39 -40.93
C GLN A 33 -67.33 -32.89 -40.88
N PRO A 34 -67.19 -32.23 -39.71
CA PRO A 34 -67.27 -30.78 -39.63
C PRO A 34 -66.13 -30.12 -40.40
N GLU A 35 -66.45 -29.02 -41.08
CA GLU A 35 -65.49 -28.18 -41.78
C GLU A 35 -64.87 -27.15 -40.82
N TYR A 36 -65.69 -26.47 -40.01
CA TYR A 36 -65.22 -25.63 -38.92
C TYR A 36 -64.87 -26.51 -37.71
N ARG A 37 -63.65 -26.34 -37.17
CA ARG A 37 -63.10 -27.19 -36.12
C ARG A 37 -62.38 -26.35 -35.07
N GLN A 38 -63.04 -26.18 -33.94
CA GLN A 38 -62.50 -25.58 -32.72
C GLN A 38 -63.01 -26.39 -31.52
N THR A 39 -62.27 -26.41 -30.42
CA THR A 39 -62.69 -27.07 -29.18
C THR A 39 -64.02 -26.53 -28.68
N SER A 40 -65.02 -27.40 -28.60
CA SER A 40 -66.41 -27.05 -28.28
C SER A 40 -67.17 -28.23 -27.66
N PRO A 41 -68.06 -28.00 -26.68
CA PRO A 41 -68.98 -29.02 -26.15
C PRO A 41 -69.88 -29.65 -27.23
N TRP A 42 -70.07 -28.98 -28.37
CA TRP A 42 -70.88 -29.50 -29.47
C TRP A 42 -70.18 -30.56 -30.33
N LEU A 43 -68.85 -30.70 -30.28
CA LEU A 43 -68.09 -31.64 -31.13
C LEU A 43 -68.62 -33.08 -31.03
N GLU A 44 -68.95 -33.52 -29.81
CA GLU A 44 -69.51 -34.85 -29.53
C GLU A 44 -70.96 -35.03 -29.98
N HIS A 45 -71.61 -33.97 -30.45
CA HIS A 45 -73.02 -33.95 -30.86
C HIS A 45 -73.21 -33.57 -32.35
N LEU A 46 -72.17 -33.12 -33.07
CA LEU A 46 -72.31 -32.73 -34.49
C LEU A 46 -72.83 -33.85 -35.41
N PRO A 47 -72.46 -35.13 -35.25
CA PRO A 47 -73.07 -36.23 -36.03
C PRO A 47 -74.59 -36.32 -35.89
N PHE A 48 -75.11 -36.04 -34.69
CA PHE A 48 -76.55 -35.99 -34.43
C PHE A 48 -77.20 -34.71 -34.96
N LEU A 49 -76.49 -33.57 -34.88
CA LEU A 49 -76.95 -32.30 -35.46
C LEU A 49 -77.04 -32.37 -37.00
N PHE A 50 -76.06 -32.98 -37.67
CA PHE A 50 -76.09 -33.22 -39.11
C PHE A 50 -77.26 -34.14 -39.50
N TRP A 51 -77.46 -35.23 -38.75
CA TRP A 51 -78.62 -36.12 -38.89
C TRP A 51 -79.95 -35.38 -38.74
N LEU A 52 -80.10 -34.58 -37.68
CA LEU A 52 -81.35 -33.86 -37.41
C LEU A 52 -81.67 -32.86 -38.52
N VAL A 53 -80.68 -32.17 -39.10
CA VAL A 53 -80.92 -31.25 -40.21
C VAL A 53 -81.32 -32.00 -41.50
N GLU A 54 -80.84 -33.22 -41.73
CA GLU A 54 -81.30 -34.08 -42.85
C GLU A 54 -82.71 -34.64 -42.63
N ALA A 55 -83.06 -35.01 -41.40
CA ALA A 55 -84.39 -35.49 -41.02
C ALA A 55 -85.45 -34.37 -41.01
N LEU A 56 -85.13 -33.22 -40.42
CA LEU A 56 -86.03 -32.09 -40.19
C LEU A 56 -86.18 -31.18 -41.42
N LYS A 57 -85.10 -30.97 -42.17
CA LYS A 57 -85.03 -30.07 -43.35
C LYS A 57 -85.52 -28.63 -43.04
N PRO A 58 -84.96 -27.97 -42.01
CA PRO A 58 -85.44 -26.68 -41.52
C PRO A 58 -85.36 -25.59 -42.60
N THR A 59 -86.42 -24.80 -42.70
CA THR A 59 -86.49 -23.56 -43.49
C THR A 59 -85.96 -22.37 -42.70
N SER A 60 -86.06 -22.43 -41.37
CA SER A 60 -85.57 -21.43 -40.44
C SER A 60 -84.98 -22.11 -39.21
N SER A 61 -83.73 -21.77 -38.90
CA SER A 61 -83.00 -22.27 -37.74
C SER A 61 -82.40 -21.11 -36.94
N VAL A 62 -82.48 -21.16 -35.61
CA VAL A 62 -82.04 -20.07 -34.73
C VAL A 62 -81.17 -20.64 -33.62
N GLY A 63 -80.00 -20.05 -33.42
CA GLY A 63 -79.08 -20.35 -32.33
C GLY A 63 -79.04 -19.19 -31.33
N ILE A 64 -79.50 -19.45 -30.10
CA ILE A 64 -79.44 -18.53 -28.96
C ILE A 64 -78.17 -18.83 -28.16
N GLU A 65 -77.30 -17.83 -28.04
CA GLU A 65 -76.01 -17.89 -27.32
C GLU A 65 -75.13 -19.09 -27.71
N VAL A 66 -75.32 -19.61 -28.92
CA VAL A 66 -74.64 -20.81 -29.40
C VAL A 66 -73.19 -20.54 -29.77
N ASP A 67 -72.36 -21.54 -29.55
CA ASP A 67 -71.02 -21.58 -30.12
C ASP A 67 -71.06 -21.81 -31.65
N LEU A 68 -70.14 -21.12 -32.33
CA LEU A 68 -69.94 -21.10 -33.79
C LEU A 68 -69.84 -22.51 -34.39
N VAL A 69 -69.27 -23.47 -33.68
CA VAL A 69 -69.12 -24.85 -34.16
C VAL A 69 -70.47 -25.51 -34.45
N SER A 70 -71.49 -25.25 -33.63
CA SER A 70 -72.86 -25.77 -33.85
C SER A 70 -73.58 -25.05 -35.00
N HIS A 71 -73.48 -23.72 -35.04
CA HIS A 71 -74.09 -22.89 -36.09
C HIS A 71 -73.52 -23.20 -37.47
N PHE A 72 -72.19 -23.27 -37.61
CA PHE A 72 -71.55 -23.62 -38.87
C PHE A 72 -71.81 -25.09 -39.27
N ALA A 73 -72.06 -26.00 -38.32
CA ALA A 73 -72.54 -27.34 -38.66
C ALA A 73 -73.96 -27.34 -39.26
N VAL A 74 -74.88 -26.51 -38.74
CA VAL A 74 -76.20 -26.30 -39.37
C VAL A 74 -76.05 -25.69 -40.76
N CYS A 75 -75.26 -24.62 -40.90
CA CYS A 75 -75.01 -23.97 -42.19
C CYS A 75 -74.36 -24.93 -43.22
N GLN A 76 -73.41 -25.76 -42.78
CA GLN A 76 -72.80 -26.81 -43.58
C GLN A 76 -73.84 -27.84 -44.06
N ALA A 77 -74.76 -28.25 -43.19
CA ALA A 77 -75.81 -29.21 -43.56
C ALA A 77 -76.84 -28.61 -44.53
N VAL A 78 -77.37 -27.42 -44.22
CA VAL A 78 -78.27 -26.65 -45.10
C VAL A 78 -77.65 -26.48 -46.49
N SER A 79 -76.38 -26.07 -46.56
CA SER A 79 -75.64 -25.91 -47.82
C SER A 79 -75.46 -27.23 -48.58
N ARG A 80 -74.99 -28.30 -47.92
CA ARG A 80 -74.73 -29.61 -48.56
C ARG A 80 -76.01 -30.31 -49.04
N LEU A 81 -77.10 -30.20 -48.28
CA LEU A 81 -78.42 -30.71 -48.64
C LEU A 81 -79.16 -29.82 -49.65
N ARG A 82 -78.63 -28.61 -49.93
CA ARG A 82 -79.25 -27.57 -50.78
C ARG A 82 -80.65 -27.16 -50.29
N LEU A 83 -80.82 -27.08 -48.97
CA LEU A 83 -82.02 -26.52 -48.36
C LEU A 83 -82.00 -25.00 -48.54
N GLY A 84 -83.12 -24.42 -48.99
CA GLY A 84 -83.28 -22.97 -49.15
C GLY A 84 -83.61 -22.24 -47.84
N GLY A 85 -83.03 -22.70 -46.72
CA GLY A 85 -83.33 -22.21 -45.37
C GLY A 85 -82.25 -21.28 -44.81
N ASN A 86 -82.64 -20.43 -43.86
CA ASN A 86 -81.74 -19.50 -43.18
C ASN A 86 -81.34 -20.02 -41.79
N SER A 87 -80.17 -19.58 -41.32
CA SER A 87 -79.67 -19.86 -39.98
C SER A 87 -79.22 -18.58 -39.28
N TYR A 88 -79.76 -18.29 -38.10
CA TYR A 88 -79.53 -17.05 -37.37
C TYR A 88 -78.76 -17.31 -36.07
N VAL A 89 -77.68 -16.58 -35.81
CA VAL A 89 -77.02 -16.53 -34.49
C VAL A 89 -77.51 -15.30 -33.74
N ILE A 90 -77.86 -15.47 -32.47
CA ILE A 90 -78.27 -14.41 -31.56
C ILE A 90 -77.31 -14.39 -30.38
N GLY A 91 -76.69 -13.23 -30.15
CA GLY A 91 -75.80 -13.01 -29.02
C GLY A 91 -75.25 -11.59 -28.98
N GLU A 92 -75.09 -11.05 -27.78
CA GLU A 92 -74.36 -9.82 -27.55
C GLU A 92 -72.86 -10.09 -27.70
N ALA A 93 -72.19 -9.28 -28.52
CA ALA A 93 -70.90 -9.67 -29.09
C ALA A 93 -69.72 -9.47 -28.13
N ASN A 94 -69.26 -10.56 -27.50
CA ASN A 94 -67.92 -10.61 -26.89
C ASN A 94 -66.87 -10.39 -27.99
N ALA A 95 -66.19 -9.23 -27.94
CA ALA A 95 -65.36 -8.74 -29.04
C ALA A 95 -64.21 -9.68 -29.46
N GLU A 96 -63.70 -10.48 -28.52
CA GLU A 96 -62.57 -11.39 -28.73
C GLU A 96 -62.95 -12.62 -29.58
N GLN A 97 -64.15 -13.19 -29.38
CA GLN A 97 -64.59 -14.39 -30.13
C GLN A 97 -64.91 -14.11 -31.61
N VAL A 98 -65.12 -12.85 -31.97
CA VAL A 98 -65.44 -12.42 -33.35
C VAL A 98 -64.16 -12.04 -34.13
N HIS A 99 -63.01 -11.87 -33.47
CA HIS A 99 -61.81 -11.31 -34.10
C HIS A 99 -60.91 -12.36 -34.78
N ASP A 100 -60.92 -13.61 -34.30
CA ASP A 100 -60.20 -14.76 -34.90
C ASP A 100 -61.08 -15.59 -35.85
N LEU A 101 -62.22 -15.05 -36.27
CA LEU A 101 -63.03 -15.61 -37.36
C LEU A 101 -62.24 -15.56 -38.67
N THR A 102 -61.69 -16.69 -39.09
CA THR A 102 -61.15 -16.85 -40.46
C THR A 102 -62.21 -16.40 -41.48
N GLU A 103 -61.95 -15.27 -42.16
CA GLU A 103 -62.92 -14.60 -43.05
C GLU A 103 -63.55 -15.59 -44.04
N GLN A 104 -62.72 -16.48 -44.58
CA GLN A 104 -63.05 -17.59 -45.48
C GLN A 104 -64.22 -18.47 -45.03
N THR A 105 -64.41 -18.71 -43.72
CA THR A 105 -65.53 -19.53 -43.22
C THR A 105 -66.82 -18.73 -43.16
N VAL A 106 -66.76 -17.46 -42.75
CA VAL A 106 -67.91 -16.56 -42.69
C VAL A 106 -68.41 -16.28 -44.11
N ASP A 107 -67.51 -15.93 -45.03
CA ASP A 107 -67.80 -15.69 -46.44
C ASP A 107 -68.48 -16.88 -47.11
N LYS A 108 -68.01 -18.11 -46.83
CA LYS A 108 -68.57 -19.34 -47.39
C LYS A 108 -70.06 -19.53 -47.07
N TYR A 109 -70.50 -19.07 -45.89
CA TYR A 109 -71.88 -19.26 -45.41
C TYR A 109 -72.70 -17.96 -45.40
N ALA A 110 -72.18 -16.84 -45.90
CA ALA A 110 -72.85 -15.53 -45.86
C ALA A 110 -74.24 -15.47 -46.53
N GLY A 111 -74.56 -16.40 -47.43
CA GLY A 111 -75.89 -16.54 -48.04
C GLY A 111 -76.92 -17.36 -47.23
N ILE A 112 -76.52 -17.93 -46.09
CA ILE A 112 -77.34 -18.80 -45.21
C ILE A 112 -77.30 -18.28 -43.77
N SER A 113 -76.12 -17.89 -43.30
CA SER A 113 -75.81 -17.44 -41.94
C SER A 113 -76.07 -15.95 -41.77
N GLN A 114 -76.89 -15.58 -40.78
CA GLN A 114 -77.12 -14.19 -40.38
C GLN A 114 -76.82 -14.00 -38.88
N TRP A 115 -76.18 -12.89 -38.51
CA TRP A 115 -75.89 -12.58 -37.10
C TRP A 115 -76.76 -11.42 -36.59
N LEU A 116 -77.51 -11.67 -35.52
CA LEU A 116 -78.33 -10.68 -34.83
C LEU A 116 -77.62 -10.22 -33.55
N LYS A 117 -77.03 -9.02 -33.58
CA LYS A 117 -76.31 -8.40 -32.45
C LYS A 117 -77.30 -7.75 -31.48
N ALA A 118 -78.05 -8.58 -30.77
CA ALA A 118 -79.03 -8.18 -29.75
C ALA A 118 -79.23 -9.31 -28.72
N SER A 119 -79.74 -8.97 -27.53
CA SER A 119 -80.11 -9.96 -26.52
C SER A 119 -81.24 -10.89 -27.00
N PRO A 120 -81.31 -12.14 -26.52
CA PRO A 120 -82.36 -13.09 -26.92
C PRO A 120 -83.80 -12.58 -26.70
N LEU A 121 -84.02 -11.80 -25.64
CA LEU A 121 -85.32 -11.21 -25.30
C LEU A 121 -85.74 -10.05 -26.23
N GLN A 122 -84.80 -9.45 -26.95
CA GLN A 122 -85.06 -8.43 -27.98
C GLN A 122 -85.15 -9.05 -29.38
N ALA A 123 -84.23 -9.95 -29.72
CA ALA A 123 -84.14 -10.59 -31.03
C ALA A 123 -85.42 -11.37 -31.40
N VAL A 124 -86.14 -11.91 -30.41
CA VAL A 124 -87.42 -12.63 -30.60
C VAL A 124 -88.47 -11.83 -31.38
N GLN A 125 -88.42 -10.49 -31.30
CA GLN A 125 -89.36 -9.60 -32.00
C GLN A 125 -89.16 -9.57 -33.52
N GLN A 126 -88.03 -10.10 -34.02
CA GLN A 126 -87.72 -10.19 -35.45
C GLN A 126 -88.27 -11.48 -36.09
N PHE A 127 -88.79 -12.40 -35.29
CA PHE A 127 -89.30 -13.71 -35.73
C PHE A 127 -90.82 -13.74 -35.65
N ASN A 128 -91.45 -14.22 -36.73
CA ASN A 128 -92.89 -14.44 -36.77
C ASN A 128 -93.28 -15.61 -35.85
N GLU A 129 -94.56 -15.69 -35.49
CA GLU A 129 -95.10 -16.85 -34.80
C GLU A 129 -95.12 -18.04 -35.76
N HIS A 130 -94.83 -19.24 -35.22
CA HIS A 130 -94.72 -20.47 -35.98
C HIS A 130 -93.72 -20.48 -37.16
N SER A 131 -92.64 -19.71 -37.09
CA SER A 131 -91.66 -19.55 -38.18
C SER A 131 -90.26 -20.13 -37.93
N ILE A 132 -90.04 -20.89 -36.85
CA ILE A 132 -88.74 -21.52 -36.51
C ILE A 132 -88.91 -23.03 -36.47
N ASP A 133 -88.17 -23.76 -37.31
CA ASP A 133 -88.21 -25.23 -37.33
C ASP A 133 -87.21 -25.83 -36.35
N LEU A 134 -86.04 -25.21 -36.19
CA LEU A 134 -84.96 -25.69 -35.31
C LEU A 134 -84.45 -24.56 -34.41
N LEU A 135 -84.60 -24.71 -33.09
CA LEU A 135 -84.06 -23.79 -32.08
C LEU A 135 -82.90 -24.46 -31.33
N LEU A 136 -81.67 -23.98 -31.54
CA LEU A 136 -80.51 -24.37 -30.74
C LEU A 136 -80.41 -23.40 -29.55
N LEU A 137 -80.68 -23.91 -28.36
CA LEU A 137 -80.84 -23.14 -27.13
C LEU A 137 -79.70 -23.45 -26.17
N ASN A 138 -78.55 -22.78 -26.37
CA ASN A 138 -77.47 -22.80 -25.40
C ASN A 138 -77.76 -21.76 -24.31
N ILE A 139 -77.58 -22.12 -23.04
CA ILE A 139 -77.86 -21.23 -21.90
C ILE A 139 -76.79 -21.41 -20.83
N ALA A 140 -76.27 -20.29 -20.31
CA ALA A 140 -75.29 -20.30 -19.23
C ALA A 140 -75.86 -21.00 -17.96
N PRO A 141 -75.08 -21.84 -17.25
CA PRO A 141 -75.57 -22.58 -16.07
C PRO A 141 -76.14 -21.74 -14.91
N GLN A 142 -75.93 -20.42 -14.92
CA GLN A 142 -76.32 -19.48 -13.87
C GLN A 142 -77.35 -18.44 -14.37
N ASP A 143 -77.88 -18.55 -15.59
CA ASP A 143 -78.88 -17.61 -16.11
C ASP A 143 -80.27 -17.85 -15.50
N GLU A 144 -80.73 -16.91 -14.69
CA GLU A 144 -82.05 -16.96 -14.05
C GLU A 144 -83.19 -16.46 -14.97
N SER A 145 -82.89 -15.90 -16.15
CA SER A 145 -83.89 -15.42 -17.13
C SER A 145 -84.46 -16.52 -18.04
N ILE A 146 -83.93 -17.74 -17.88
CA ILE A 146 -84.23 -18.96 -18.65
C ILE A 146 -85.72 -19.22 -18.92
N ASP A 147 -86.60 -18.99 -17.94
CA ASP A 147 -88.03 -19.28 -18.05
C ASP A 147 -88.76 -18.23 -18.92
N ASP A 148 -88.48 -16.93 -18.77
CA ASP A 148 -89.03 -15.85 -19.63
C ASP A 148 -88.48 -15.95 -21.07
N LEU A 149 -87.23 -16.42 -21.22
CA LEU A 149 -86.66 -16.73 -22.53
C LEU A 149 -87.44 -17.88 -23.18
N ILE A 150 -87.60 -19.02 -22.50
CA ILE A 150 -88.32 -20.18 -23.05
C ILE A 150 -89.77 -19.83 -23.41
N ASP A 151 -90.53 -19.18 -22.52
CA ASP A 151 -91.94 -18.85 -22.78
C ASP A 151 -92.12 -17.81 -23.92
N ARG A 152 -91.14 -16.94 -24.19
CA ARG A 152 -91.17 -16.02 -25.35
C ARG A 152 -90.82 -16.68 -26.67
N TRP A 153 -89.90 -17.65 -26.65
CA TRP A 153 -89.42 -18.32 -27.85
C TRP A 153 -90.30 -19.52 -28.26
N LEU A 154 -90.99 -20.18 -27.32
CA LEU A 154 -91.92 -21.28 -27.60
C LEU A 154 -92.99 -20.93 -28.68
N PRO A 155 -93.69 -19.79 -28.65
CA PRO A 155 -94.65 -19.39 -29.70
C PRO A 155 -94.05 -19.14 -31.09
N ARG A 156 -92.72 -19.01 -31.20
CA ARG A 156 -92.03 -18.80 -32.48
C ARG A 156 -91.76 -20.12 -33.22
N LEU A 157 -91.84 -21.26 -32.54
CA LEU A 157 -91.63 -22.59 -33.15
C LEU A 157 -92.81 -23.01 -34.03
N SER A 158 -92.49 -23.58 -35.20
CA SER A 158 -93.43 -24.04 -36.22
C SER A 158 -94.12 -25.36 -35.80
N SER A 159 -95.05 -25.86 -36.62
CA SER A 159 -95.62 -27.21 -36.43
C SER A 159 -94.58 -28.33 -36.52
N LYS A 160 -93.35 -28.03 -36.98
CA LYS A 160 -92.21 -28.97 -37.02
C LYS A 160 -91.16 -28.65 -35.94
N GLY A 161 -91.47 -27.72 -35.04
CA GLY A 161 -90.52 -27.11 -34.12
C GLY A 161 -89.81 -28.11 -33.19
N VAL A 162 -88.48 -28.14 -33.28
CA VAL A 162 -87.59 -28.91 -32.41
C VAL A 162 -86.66 -27.96 -31.66
N ILE A 163 -86.52 -28.16 -30.34
CA ILE A 163 -85.50 -27.49 -29.52
C ILE A 163 -84.34 -28.45 -29.27
N LEU A 164 -83.10 -27.97 -29.44
CA LEU A 164 -81.88 -28.63 -28.98
C LEU A 164 -81.25 -27.85 -27.83
N MET A 165 -80.95 -28.52 -26.72
CA MET A 165 -80.39 -27.92 -25.51
C MET A 165 -79.12 -28.67 -25.08
N PRO A 166 -77.92 -28.09 -25.23
CA PRO A 166 -76.67 -28.70 -24.75
C PRO A 166 -76.54 -28.52 -23.23
N GLY A 167 -75.63 -29.27 -22.60
CA GLY A 167 -75.28 -29.10 -21.19
C GLY A 167 -76.15 -29.88 -20.20
N ILE A 168 -77.09 -30.71 -20.67
CA ILE A 168 -78.07 -31.41 -19.81
C ILE A 168 -77.44 -32.46 -18.88
N ALA A 169 -76.16 -32.82 -19.07
CA ALA A 169 -75.41 -33.69 -18.16
C ALA A 169 -74.69 -32.93 -17.02
N ARG A 170 -74.68 -31.59 -17.03
CA ARG A 170 -74.11 -30.78 -15.94
C ARG A 170 -74.89 -30.97 -14.64
N ARG A 171 -74.18 -31.08 -13.50
CA ARG A 171 -74.75 -31.31 -12.16
C ARG A 171 -74.19 -30.34 -11.10
N GLU A 172 -73.78 -29.16 -11.54
CA GLU A 172 -73.30 -28.08 -10.68
C GLU A 172 -74.46 -27.56 -9.79
N PRO A 173 -74.24 -27.27 -8.49
CA PRO A 173 -75.28 -26.70 -7.62
C PRO A 173 -75.82 -25.39 -8.19
N GLY A 174 -77.15 -25.29 -8.31
CA GLY A 174 -77.82 -24.12 -8.91
C GLY A 174 -77.99 -24.16 -10.44
N CYS A 175 -77.46 -25.17 -11.14
CA CYS A 175 -77.49 -25.28 -12.61
C CYS A 175 -78.90 -25.09 -13.21
N GLN A 176 -79.15 -23.92 -13.79
CA GLN A 176 -80.43 -23.53 -14.38
C GLN A 176 -80.73 -24.35 -15.65
N THR A 177 -79.69 -24.65 -16.46
CA THR A 177 -79.78 -25.50 -17.66
C THR A 177 -80.41 -26.86 -17.36
N PHE A 178 -80.12 -27.46 -16.20
CA PHE A 178 -80.71 -28.74 -15.81
C PHE A 178 -82.17 -28.60 -15.35
N ARG A 179 -82.50 -27.55 -14.59
CA ARG A 179 -83.89 -27.26 -14.17
C ARG A 179 -84.82 -27.07 -15.38
N ALA A 180 -84.37 -26.31 -16.36
CA ALA A 180 -85.15 -26.09 -17.59
C ALA A 180 -85.22 -27.34 -18.48
N PHE A 181 -84.20 -28.19 -18.49
CA PHE A 181 -84.29 -29.52 -19.09
C PHE A 181 -85.42 -30.34 -18.44
N GLU A 182 -85.51 -30.39 -17.10
CA GLU A 182 -86.58 -31.10 -16.40
C GLU A 182 -87.97 -30.48 -16.70
N ALA A 183 -88.07 -29.15 -16.74
CA ALA A 183 -89.32 -28.45 -17.06
C ALA A 183 -89.82 -28.70 -18.49
N LEU A 184 -88.92 -28.67 -19.48
CA LEU A 184 -89.24 -29.01 -20.87
C LEU A 184 -89.53 -30.51 -21.04
N ALA A 185 -88.78 -31.39 -20.37
CA ALA A 185 -88.96 -32.84 -20.41
C ALA A 185 -90.31 -33.30 -19.83
N ALA A 186 -90.85 -32.57 -18.85
CA ALA A 186 -92.18 -32.81 -18.29
C ALA A 186 -93.34 -32.29 -19.19
N ARG A 187 -93.04 -31.38 -20.14
CA ARG A 187 -94.04 -30.72 -21.00
C ARG A 187 -94.07 -31.28 -22.43
N TYR A 188 -92.96 -31.81 -22.93
CA TYR A 188 -92.76 -32.20 -24.33
C TYR A 188 -92.07 -33.58 -24.47
N PRO A 189 -92.40 -34.37 -25.52
CA PRO A 189 -91.64 -35.57 -25.87
C PRO A 189 -90.17 -35.22 -26.13
N HIS A 190 -89.25 -35.99 -25.55
CA HIS A 190 -87.83 -35.61 -25.53
C HIS A 190 -86.89 -36.81 -25.65
N PHE A 191 -85.77 -36.61 -26.35
CA PHE A 191 -84.66 -37.57 -26.41
C PHE A 191 -83.41 -36.95 -25.78
N ALA A 192 -82.67 -37.73 -24.99
CA ALA A 192 -81.52 -37.23 -24.24
C ALA A 192 -80.24 -38.03 -24.56
N PHE A 193 -79.13 -37.32 -24.72
CA PHE A 193 -77.77 -37.85 -24.76
C PHE A 193 -77.04 -37.45 -23.48
N TYR A 194 -76.29 -38.40 -22.89
CA TYR A 194 -75.59 -38.23 -21.62
C TYR A 194 -74.05 -38.31 -21.75
N HIS A 195 -73.52 -38.42 -22.97
CA HIS A 195 -72.10 -38.28 -23.27
C HIS A 195 -71.72 -36.81 -23.47
N GLY A 196 -70.41 -36.49 -23.39
CA GLY A 196 -69.91 -35.11 -23.44
C GLY A 196 -70.54 -34.20 -22.37
N ALA A 197 -71.00 -33.02 -22.78
CA ALA A 197 -71.79 -32.13 -21.93
C ALA A 197 -73.28 -32.54 -21.82
N GLY A 198 -73.70 -33.53 -22.60
CA GLY A 198 -75.09 -33.95 -22.80
C GLY A 198 -75.86 -33.03 -23.75
N LEU A 199 -76.83 -33.61 -24.45
CA LEU A 199 -77.74 -32.90 -25.36
C LEU A 199 -79.18 -33.40 -25.16
N GLY A 200 -80.11 -32.48 -24.89
CA GLY A 200 -81.54 -32.73 -24.97
C GLY A 200 -82.11 -32.31 -26.32
N LEU A 201 -82.99 -33.12 -26.89
CA LEU A 201 -83.90 -32.79 -27.97
C LEU A 201 -85.33 -32.76 -27.42
N PHE A 202 -86.10 -31.73 -27.75
CA PHE A 202 -87.52 -31.61 -27.39
C PHE A 202 -88.38 -31.38 -28.64
N ALA A 203 -89.46 -32.13 -28.78
CA ALA A 203 -90.47 -31.93 -29.81
C ALA A 203 -91.56 -30.97 -29.32
N VAL A 204 -91.61 -29.77 -29.90
CA VAL A 204 -92.60 -28.73 -29.57
C VAL A 204 -93.75 -28.68 -30.58
N GLY A 205 -93.48 -29.01 -31.85
CA GLY A 205 -94.49 -29.08 -32.91
C GLY A 205 -95.10 -30.48 -33.11
N ASP A 206 -96.38 -30.52 -33.51
CA ASP A 206 -97.16 -31.76 -33.67
C ASP A 206 -96.94 -32.52 -35.01
N ASP A 207 -96.35 -31.88 -36.02
CA ASP A 207 -96.19 -32.38 -37.41
C ASP A 207 -94.72 -32.74 -37.71
N LEU A 208 -94.14 -33.58 -36.85
CA LEU A 208 -92.74 -34.01 -36.92
C LEU A 208 -92.49 -34.93 -38.13
N PRO A 209 -91.36 -34.79 -38.84
CA PRO A 209 -90.96 -35.75 -39.88
C PRO A 209 -90.77 -37.18 -39.32
N PRO A 210 -91.05 -38.25 -40.10
CA PRO A 210 -91.07 -39.62 -39.61
C PRO A 210 -89.81 -40.06 -38.86
N LEU A 211 -88.60 -39.69 -39.33
CA LEU A 211 -87.35 -40.06 -38.66
C LEU A 211 -87.19 -39.43 -37.26
N VAL A 212 -87.78 -38.26 -37.01
CA VAL A 212 -87.78 -37.61 -35.68
C VAL A 212 -88.83 -38.28 -34.79
N HIS A 213 -89.98 -38.66 -35.35
CA HIS A 213 -90.98 -39.47 -34.66
C HIS A 213 -90.43 -40.85 -34.29
N ASP A 214 -89.70 -41.53 -35.18
CA ASP A 214 -89.10 -42.85 -34.94
C ASP A 214 -87.98 -42.81 -33.89
N LEU A 215 -87.20 -41.71 -33.83
CA LEU A 215 -86.24 -41.47 -32.76
C LEU A 215 -86.95 -41.34 -31.39
N LEU A 216 -88.09 -40.66 -31.34
CA LEU A 216 -88.89 -40.54 -30.11
C LEU A 216 -89.62 -41.87 -29.79
N GLY A 217 -90.03 -42.64 -30.80
CA GLY A 217 -90.55 -44.00 -30.63
C GLY A 217 -89.52 -44.98 -30.07
N ALA A 218 -88.22 -44.77 -30.34
CA ALA A 218 -87.15 -45.55 -29.72
C ALA A 218 -87.08 -45.40 -28.18
N LEU A 219 -87.74 -44.40 -27.58
CA LEU A 219 -87.88 -44.26 -26.13
C LEU A 219 -88.75 -45.36 -25.51
N GLU A 220 -89.62 -46.03 -26.28
CA GLU A 220 -90.41 -47.18 -25.82
C GLU A 220 -89.54 -48.39 -25.45
N SER A 221 -88.27 -48.41 -25.86
CA SER A 221 -87.30 -49.47 -25.54
C SER A 221 -85.98 -48.89 -25.04
N ALA A 222 -85.69 -49.08 -23.76
CA ALA A 222 -84.43 -48.64 -23.15
C ALA A 222 -83.17 -49.26 -23.79
N SER A 223 -83.30 -50.37 -24.55
CA SER A 223 -82.20 -50.89 -25.37
C SER A 223 -82.01 -50.06 -26.63
N ALA A 224 -83.08 -49.78 -27.39
CA ALA A 224 -83.02 -49.03 -28.63
C ALA A 224 -82.54 -47.58 -28.41
N ALA A 225 -83.07 -46.90 -27.39
CA ALA A 225 -82.60 -45.56 -27.02
C ALA A 225 -81.09 -45.56 -26.67
N ARG A 226 -80.61 -46.58 -25.94
CA ARG A 226 -79.19 -46.70 -25.58
C ARG A 226 -78.30 -47.03 -26.78
N GLU A 227 -78.75 -47.89 -27.68
CA GLU A 227 -78.03 -48.20 -28.93
C GLU A 227 -77.83 -46.95 -29.79
N VAL A 228 -78.86 -46.09 -29.90
CA VAL A 228 -78.78 -44.79 -30.58
C VAL A 228 -77.82 -43.83 -29.87
N GLN A 229 -77.87 -43.74 -28.53
CA GLN A 229 -76.92 -42.96 -27.72
C GLN A 229 -75.47 -43.40 -27.95
N ASP A 230 -75.20 -44.71 -27.86
CA ASP A 230 -73.86 -45.30 -28.06
C ASP A 230 -73.31 -45.05 -29.48
N VAL A 231 -74.14 -45.10 -30.52
CA VAL A 231 -73.71 -44.84 -31.90
C VAL A 231 -73.36 -43.38 -32.13
N PHE A 232 -74.25 -42.44 -31.79
CA PHE A 232 -73.97 -41.01 -31.96
C PHE A 232 -72.84 -40.54 -31.03
N GLY A 233 -72.73 -41.11 -29.83
CA GLY A 233 -71.59 -40.89 -28.92
C GLY A 233 -70.26 -41.27 -29.56
N ARG A 234 -70.13 -42.49 -30.09
CA ARG A 234 -68.89 -42.96 -30.74
C ARG A 234 -68.50 -42.14 -31.98
N LEU A 235 -69.49 -41.73 -32.78
CA LEU A 235 -69.27 -40.82 -33.91
C LEU A 235 -68.85 -39.42 -33.44
N GLY A 236 -69.40 -38.97 -32.32
CA GLY A 236 -69.08 -37.70 -31.66
C GLY A 236 -67.66 -37.65 -31.11
N CYS A 237 -67.25 -38.65 -30.33
CA CYS A 237 -65.88 -38.75 -29.81
C CYS A 237 -64.86 -38.67 -30.97
N ASN A 238 -65.13 -39.31 -32.10
CA ASN A 238 -64.23 -39.25 -33.26
C ASN A 238 -64.08 -37.84 -33.88
N CYS A 239 -65.07 -36.95 -33.67
CA CYS A 239 -64.96 -35.55 -34.05
C CYS A 239 -64.12 -34.76 -33.05
N LEU A 240 -64.30 -35.01 -31.73
CA LEU A 240 -63.47 -34.44 -30.66
C LEU A 240 -61.99 -34.86 -30.79
N ASP A 241 -61.73 -36.17 -30.91
CA ASP A 241 -60.40 -36.76 -31.08
C ASP A 241 -59.59 -36.05 -32.18
N LYS A 242 -60.22 -35.76 -33.32
CA LYS A 242 -59.57 -35.08 -34.46
C LYS A 242 -59.16 -33.64 -34.14
N VAL A 243 -59.99 -32.90 -33.41
CA VAL A 243 -59.65 -31.53 -32.98
C VAL A 243 -58.53 -31.59 -31.94
N THR A 244 -58.65 -32.45 -30.93
CA THR A 244 -57.65 -32.63 -29.88
C THR A 244 -56.29 -33.09 -30.45
N ILE A 245 -56.26 -34.01 -31.41
CA ILE A 245 -55.02 -34.43 -32.09
C ILE A 245 -54.41 -33.26 -32.89
N GLN A 246 -55.23 -32.48 -33.60
CA GLN A 246 -54.75 -31.33 -34.38
C GLN A 246 -54.16 -30.23 -33.48
N GLU A 247 -54.82 -29.92 -32.36
CA GLU A 247 -54.33 -28.98 -31.34
C GLU A 247 -53.03 -29.48 -30.68
N GLN A 248 -52.97 -30.76 -30.30
CA GLN A 248 -51.77 -31.39 -29.74
C GLN A 248 -50.60 -31.38 -30.73
N GLN A 249 -50.83 -31.67 -32.02
CA GLN A 249 -49.81 -31.62 -33.06
C GLN A 249 -49.29 -30.19 -33.26
N ALA A 250 -50.16 -29.18 -33.27
CA ALA A 250 -49.76 -27.78 -33.35
C ALA A 250 -48.92 -27.36 -32.12
N LEU A 251 -49.31 -27.79 -30.92
CA LEU A 251 -48.59 -27.49 -29.67
C LEU A 251 -47.22 -28.21 -29.62
N ILE A 252 -47.15 -29.47 -30.03
CA ILE A 252 -45.88 -30.22 -30.16
C ILE A 252 -44.96 -29.49 -31.13
N HIS A 253 -45.44 -29.09 -32.31
CA HIS A 253 -44.63 -28.37 -33.29
C HIS A 253 -44.12 -27.01 -32.76
N GLN A 254 -44.93 -26.27 -32.00
CA GLN A 254 -44.47 -25.06 -31.32
C GLN A 254 -43.38 -25.33 -30.27
N PHE A 255 -43.46 -26.46 -29.55
CA PHE A 255 -42.41 -26.88 -28.62
C PHE A 255 -41.15 -27.34 -29.35
N GLU A 256 -41.24 -28.09 -30.44
CA GLU A 256 -40.10 -28.50 -31.29
C GLU A 256 -39.32 -27.29 -31.81
N MET A 257 -40.03 -26.28 -32.33
CA MET A 257 -39.42 -25.02 -32.79
C MET A 257 -38.71 -24.30 -31.64
N ARG A 258 -39.37 -24.11 -30.49
CA ARG A 258 -38.76 -23.47 -29.31
C ARG A 258 -37.56 -24.26 -28.76
N LEU A 259 -37.60 -25.59 -28.77
CA LEU A 259 -36.49 -26.43 -28.34
C LEU A 259 -35.30 -26.31 -29.29
N LYS A 260 -35.55 -26.21 -30.61
CA LYS A 260 -34.52 -25.95 -31.60
C LYS A 260 -33.88 -24.57 -31.38
N ASP A 261 -34.68 -23.51 -31.25
CA ASP A 261 -34.18 -22.15 -31.00
C ASP A 261 -33.29 -22.11 -29.74
N LYS A 262 -33.67 -22.84 -28.68
CA LYS A 262 -32.85 -22.96 -27.46
C LYS A 262 -31.61 -23.86 -27.59
N ALA A 263 -31.61 -24.84 -28.49
CA ALA A 263 -30.41 -25.61 -28.82
C ALA A 263 -29.40 -24.78 -29.63
N ASP A 264 -29.88 -23.96 -30.56
CA ASP A 264 -29.07 -23.02 -31.33
C ASP A 264 -28.49 -21.92 -30.41
N GLU A 265 -29.29 -21.33 -29.51
CA GLU A 265 -28.81 -20.42 -28.44
C GLU A 265 -27.72 -21.06 -27.58
N LEU A 266 -27.96 -22.28 -27.06
CA LEU A 266 -27.00 -22.99 -26.21
C LEU A 266 -25.67 -23.24 -26.94
N THR A 267 -25.73 -23.60 -28.22
CA THR A 267 -24.55 -23.83 -29.06
C THR A 267 -23.73 -22.53 -29.23
N THR A 268 -24.39 -21.39 -29.47
CA THR A 268 -23.67 -20.10 -29.55
C THR A 268 -23.05 -19.68 -28.22
N ALA A 269 -23.73 -19.95 -27.09
CA ALA A 269 -23.20 -19.68 -25.76
C ALA A 269 -21.98 -20.57 -25.41
N GLN A 270 -21.98 -21.83 -25.82
CA GLN A 270 -20.84 -22.74 -25.66
C GLN A 270 -19.63 -22.27 -26.47
N ASN A 271 -19.82 -21.90 -27.75
CA ASN A 271 -18.73 -21.38 -28.60
C ASN A 271 -18.14 -20.07 -28.04
N LEU A 272 -18.98 -19.19 -27.48
CA LEU A 272 -18.53 -17.97 -26.81
C LEU A 272 -17.74 -18.27 -25.53
N ALA A 273 -18.20 -19.22 -24.71
CA ALA A 273 -17.51 -19.63 -23.49
C ALA A 273 -16.13 -20.27 -23.79
N GLU A 274 -16.03 -21.08 -24.85
CA GLU A 274 -14.73 -21.62 -25.30
C GLU A 274 -13.80 -20.49 -25.77
N THR A 275 -14.31 -19.55 -26.58
CA THR A 275 -13.54 -18.39 -27.05
C THR A 275 -13.00 -17.55 -25.89
N LEU A 276 -13.83 -17.31 -24.86
CA LEU A 276 -13.43 -16.58 -23.66
C LEU A 276 -12.37 -17.33 -22.84
N ASN A 277 -12.48 -18.66 -22.72
CA ASN A 277 -11.45 -19.48 -22.05
C ASN A 277 -10.12 -19.46 -22.81
N GLN A 278 -10.15 -19.53 -24.15
CA GLN A 278 -8.95 -19.41 -24.99
C GLN A 278 -8.28 -18.04 -24.82
N GLN A 279 -9.06 -16.94 -24.79
CA GLN A 279 -8.55 -15.59 -24.53
C GLN A 279 -7.96 -15.45 -23.11
N GLN A 280 -8.62 -15.99 -22.08
CA GLN A 280 -8.07 -15.98 -20.71
C GLN A 280 -6.74 -16.73 -20.62
N ALA A 281 -6.61 -17.88 -21.29
CA ALA A 281 -5.36 -18.64 -21.33
C ALA A 281 -4.23 -17.85 -22.05
N GLN A 282 -4.54 -17.16 -23.14
CA GLN A 282 -3.59 -16.28 -23.84
C GLN A 282 -3.12 -15.13 -22.94
N PHE A 283 -4.06 -14.38 -22.33
CA PHE A 283 -3.71 -13.29 -21.42
C PHE A 283 -2.89 -13.78 -20.21
N ALA A 284 -3.23 -14.92 -19.61
CA ALA A 284 -2.46 -15.50 -18.52
C ALA A 284 -1.01 -15.77 -18.92
N HIS A 285 -0.80 -16.37 -20.10
CA HIS A 285 0.55 -16.66 -20.62
C HIS A 285 1.34 -15.39 -20.96
N GLU A 286 0.71 -14.38 -21.58
CA GLU A 286 1.35 -13.08 -21.83
C GLU A 286 1.75 -12.37 -20.53
N HIS A 287 0.88 -12.40 -19.51
CA HIS A 287 1.17 -11.82 -18.21
C HIS A 287 2.30 -12.57 -17.48
N GLU A 288 2.34 -13.90 -17.52
CA GLU A 288 3.41 -14.71 -16.93
C GLU A 288 4.77 -14.45 -17.61
N ALA A 289 4.82 -14.42 -18.94
CA ALA A 289 6.01 -14.08 -19.70
C ALA A 289 6.50 -12.65 -19.38
N ARG A 290 5.58 -11.68 -19.24
CA ARG A 290 5.89 -10.30 -18.90
C ARG A 290 6.37 -10.14 -17.45
N ILE A 291 5.79 -10.88 -16.50
CA ILE A 291 6.25 -10.94 -15.10
C ILE A 291 7.67 -11.52 -15.04
N THR A 292 7.93 -12.58 -15.80
CA THR A 292 9.26 -13.22 -15.89
C THR A 292 10.31 -12.23 -16.39
N SER A 293 10.08 -11.58 -17.54
CA SER A 293 11.02 -10.59 -18.09
C SER A 293 11.23 -9.37 -17.17
N LEU A 294 10.17 -8.87 -16.51
CA LEU A 294 10.31 -7.79 -15.52
C LEU A 294 11.10 -8.23 -14.28
N THR A 295 11.00 -9.49 -13.87
CA THR A 295 11.75 -10.06 -12.74
C THR A 295 13.23 -10.17 -13.08
N GLU A 296 13.59 -10.62 -14.29
CA GLU A 296 14.98 -10.61 -14.79
C GLU A 296 15.56 -9.20 -14.85
N GLN A 297 14.82 -8.23 -15.39
CA GLN A 297 15.24 -6.82 -15.43
C GLN A 297 15.45 -6.23 -14.03
N LEU A 298 14.59 -6.58 -13.07
CA LEU A 298 14.75 -6.18 -11.67
C LEU A 298 15.95 -6.84 -11.00
N LEU A 299 16.25 -8.10 -11.32
CA LEU A 299 17.44 -8.80 -10.81
C LEU A 299 18.73 -8.15 -11.33
N GLY A 300 18.83 -7.88 -12.64
CA GLY A 300 19.97 -7.18 -13.23
C GLY A 300 20.14 -5.76 -12.67
N LYS A 301 19.05 -5.02 -12.47
CA LYS A 301 19.09 -3.70 -11.82
C LYS A 301 19.53 -3.76 -10.35
N LYS A 302 19.14 -4.80 -9.61
CA LYS A 302 19.62 -5.03 -8.22
C LYS A 302 21.11 -5.36 -8.18
N GLN A 303 21.62 -6.16 -9.12
CA GLN A 303 23.06 -6.46 -9.23
C GLN A 303 23.87 -5.20 -9.54
N ALA A 304 23.47 -4.43 -10.56
CA ALA A 304 24.13 -3.16 -10.90
C ALA A 304 24.06 -2.13 -9.75
N LEU A 305 22.98 -2.11 -8.97
CA LEU A 305 22.90 -1.26 -7.77
C LEU A 305 23.89 -1.70 -6.69
N ALA A 306 24.03 -3.01 -6.44
CA ALA A 306 24.98 -3.54 -5.47
C ALA A 306 26.44 -3.26 -5.87
N GLU A 307 26.78 -3.38 -7.16
CA GLU A 307 28.08 -2.95 -7.69
C GLU A 307 28.34 -1.46 -7.46
N LYS A 308 27.34 -0.60 -7.69
CA LYS A 308 27.46 0.85 -7.46
C LYS A 308 27.57 1.19 -5.99
N GLN A 309 26.86 0.50 -5.10
CA GLN A 309 27.03 0.62 -3.66
C GLN A 309 28.45 0.24 -3.22
N HIS A 310 29.00 -0.87 -3.75
CA HIS A 310 30.38 -1.27 -3.46
C HIS A 310 31.41 -0.25 -3.99
N GLN A 311 31.19 0.32 -5.17
CA GLN A 311 32.02 1.40 -5.71
C GLN A 311 31.98 2.67 -4.82
N VAL A 312 30.81 3.02 -4.27
CA VAL A 312 30.69 4.14 -3.32
C VAL A 312 31.51 3.88 -2.05
N VAL A 313 31.42 2.67 -1.45
CA VAL A 313 32.23 2.31 -0.27
C VAL A 313 33.73 2.44 -0.56
N GLN A 314 34.22 1.85 -1.65
CA GLN A 314 35.64 1.94 -2.05
C GLN A 314 36.11 3.40 -2.25
N LEU A 315 35.24 4.28 -2.77
CA LEU A 315 35.55 5.71 -2.94
C LEU A 315 35.56 6.45 -1.60
N THR A 316 34.65 6.12 -0.68
CA THR A 316 34.63 6.66 0.69
C THR A 316 35.89 6.28 1.46
N ASP A 317 36.30 5.00 1.41
CA ASP A 317 37.53 4.53 2.06
C ASP A 317 38.78 5.26 1.52
N ARG A 318 38.87 5.44 0.19
CA ARG A 318 39.95 6.21 -0.44
C ARG A 318 39.97 7.68 -0.02
N LEU A 319 38.79 8.32 0.03
CA LEU A 319 38.66 9.71 0.47
C LEU A 319 39.08 9.87 1.94
N GLN A 320 38.69 8.93 2.80
CA GLN A 320 39.07 8.94 4.22
C GLN A 320 40.57 8.66 4.42
N ALA A 321 41.18 7.76 3.65
CA ALA A 321 42.63 7.55 3.64
C ALA A 321 43.39 8.80 3.16
N GLN A 322 42.90 9.50 2.13
CA GLN A 322 43.46 10.78 1.69
C GLN A 322 43.32 11.87 2.77
N LYS A 323 42.18 11.94 3.46
CA LYS A 323 41.96 12.86 4.60
C LYS A 323 42.98 12.64 5.72
N TYR A 324 43.18 11.40 6.16
CA TYR A 324 44.20 11.10 7.18
C TYR A 324 45.62 11.42 6.71
N SER A 325 45.96 11.16 5.44
CA SER A 325 47.26 11.54 4.87
C SER A 325 47.48 13.05 4.85
N LEU A 326 46.43 13.83 4.55
CA LEU A 326 46.46 15.29 4.57
C LEU A 326 46.58 15.84 5.99
N GLU A 327 45.84 15.28 6.95
CA GLU A 327 45.94 15.62 8.38
C GLU A 327 47.34 15.33 8.95
N ALA A 328 47.95 14.20 8.57
CA ALA A 328 49.33 13.88 8.94
C ALA A 328 50.33 14.91 8.41
N ARG A 329 50.19 15.32 7.13
CA ARG A 329 51.03 16.37 6.52
C ARG A 329 50.84 17.74 7.16
N PHE A 330 49.62 18.10 7.57
CA PHE A 330 49.38 19.33 8.32
C PHE A 330 50.06 19.32 9.70
N ASN A 331 50.06 18.18 10.40
CA ASN A 331 50.76 18.03 11.67
C ASN A 331 52.29 18.10 11.50
N GLU A 332 52.85 17.44 10.48
CA GLU A 332 54.27 17.52 10.13
C GLU A 332 54.68 18.96 9.79
N LEU A 333 53.90 19.66 8.96
CA LEU A 333 54.14 21.06 8.61
C LEU A 333 54.07 21.97 9.85
N ALA A 334 53.13 21.73 10.77
CA ALA A 334 53.04 22.47 12.03
C ALA A 334 54.25 22.22 12.96
N GLU A 335 54.80 20.99 13.00
CA GLU A 335 56.06 20.72 13.69
C GLU A 335 57.26 21.43 13.04
N LEU A 336 57.36 21.40 11.72
CA LEU A 336 58.43 22.08 10.98
C LEU A 336 58.36 23.60 11.18
N THR A 337 57.16 24.20 11.16
CA THR A 337 56.96 25.62 11.50
C THR A 337 57.40 25.95 12.93
N ARG A 338 57.10 25.08 13.92
CA ARG A 338 57.59 25.27 15.29
C ARG A 338 59.12 25.17 15.41
N LYS A 339 59.73 24.22 14.69
CA LYS A 339 61.19 24.05 14.62
C LYS A 339 61.86 25.28 13.99
N GLN A 340 61.32 25.78 12.87
CA GLN A 340 61.76 27.01 12.23
C GLN A 340 61.67 28.22 13.18
N GLN A 341 60.51 28.44 13.82
CA GLN A 341 60.32 29.53 14.79
C GLN A 341 61.23 29.41 16.03
N GLY A 342 61.70 28.20 16.37
CA GLY A 342 62.76 28.00 17.35
C GLY A 342 64.09 28.54 16.83
N CYS A 343 64.56 28.00 15.69
CA CYS A 343 65.83 28.41 15.10
C CYS A 343 65.90 29.90 14.72
N GLU A 344 64.79 30.53 14.36
CA GLU A 344 64.70 31.99 14.12
C GLU A 344 64.94 32.80 15.41
N ARG A 345 64.48 32.30 16.58
CA ARG A 345 64.77 32.91 17.89
C ARG A 345 66.21 32.65 18.29
N ASP A 346 66.69 31.41 18.18
CA ASP A 346 68.07 31.03 18.50
C ASP A 346 69.08 31.87 17.69
N LEU A 347 68.78 32.08 16.39
CA LEU A 347 69.56 32.95 15.50
C LEU A 347 69.51 34.42 15.93
N SER A 348 68.34 34.93 16.31
CA SER A 348 68.18 36.30 16.81
C SER A 348 68.92 36.54 18.14
N GLU A 349 68.84 35.58 19.09
CA GLU A 349 69.60 35.61 20.34
C GLU A 349 71.12 35.54 20.08
N ALA A 350 71.56 34.71 19.15
CA ALA A 350 72.96 34.63 18.73
C ALA A 350 73.45 35.93 18.06
N GLN A 351 72.63 36.57 17.21
CA GLN A 351 72.93 37.88 16.62
C GLN A 351 73.03 38.96 17.71
N HIS A 352 72.09 39.00 18.66
CA HIS A 352 72.15 39.91 19.81
C HIS A 352 73.31 39.61 20.77
N ALA A 353 73.80 38.37 20.86
CA ALA A 353 75.01 38.02 21.60
C ALA A 353 76.29 38.48 20.86
N LEU A 354 76.37 38.25 19.56
CA LEU A 354 77.47 38.73 18.71
C LEU A 354 77.58 40.25 18.71
N GLN A 355 76.46 40.97 18.62
CA GLN A 355 76.44 42.44 18.71
C GLN A 355 77.03 42.93 20.03
N ARG A 356 76.58 42.38 21.17
CA ARG A 356 77.11 42.71 22.50
C ARG A 356 78.61 42.42 22.63
N LEU A 357 79.07 41.30 22.08
CA LEU A 357 80.50 40.93 22.10
C LEU A 357 81.35 41.86 21.22
N ASN A 358 80.82 42.27 20.07
CA ASN A 358 81.46 43.23 19.18
C ASN A 358 81.53 44.63 19.81
N ASP A 359 80.46 45.08 20.48
CA ASP A 359 80.44 46.34 21.21
C ASP A 359 81.46 46.34 22.37
N GLN A 360 81.59 45.21 23.09
CA GLN A 360 82.64 45.00 24.09
C GLN A 360 84.06 45.02 23.49
N LEU A 361 84.27 44.38 22.34
CA LEU A 361 85.56 44.40 21.63
C LEU A 361 85.95 45.84 21.26
N ASN A 362 85.01 46.62 20.71
CA ASN A 362 85.20 48.02 20.36
C ASN A 362 85.51 48.91 21.58
N THR A 363 84.90 48.65 22.74
CA THR A 363 85.27 49.39 23.97
C THR A 363 86.66 49.02 24.48
N ASN A 364 87.04 47.74 24.42
CA ASN A 364 88.35 47.28 24.87
C ASN A 364 89.47 47.79 23.95
N GLN A 365 89.25 47.80 22.63
CA GLN A 365 90.20 48.39 21.66
C GLN A 365 90.46 49.87 21.97
N ARG A 366 89.41 50.68 22.18
CA ARG A 366 89.55 52.10 22.57
C ARG A 366 90.27 52.30 23.90
N GLN A 367 90.13 51.37 24.86
CA GLN A 367 90.89 51.41 26.10
C GLN A 367 92.39 51.16 25.86
N TYR A 368 92.73 50.11 25.09
CA TYR A 368 94.12 49.82 24.74
C TYR A 368 94.76 50.92 23.88
N GLU A 369 94.03 51.55 22.97
CA GLU A 369 94.48 52.73 22.22
C GLU A 369 94.82 53.91 23.15
N GLN A 370 93.97 54.19 24.14
CA GLN A 370 94.22 55.24 25.14
C GLN A 370 95.40 54.93 26.07
N GLU A 371 95.60 53.66 26.44
CA GLU A 371 96.76 53.23 27.22
C GLU A 371 98.06 53.31 26.42
N LEU A 372 98.05 52.85 25.16
CA LEU A 372 99.19 52.99 24.24
C LEU A 372 99.57 54.45 24.02
N GLN A 373 98.59 55.33 23.83
CA GLN A 373 98.85 56.76 23.64
C GLN A 373 99.45 57.39 24.90
N ARG A 374 98.90 57.10 26.10
CA ARG A 374 99.48 57.54 27.38
C ARG A 374 100.92 57.07 27.58
N LEU A 375 101.20 55.79 27.28
CA LEU A 375 102.52 55.20 27.46
C LEU A 375 103.54 55.79 26.48
N ASN A 376 103.11 56.07 25.24
CA ASN A 376 103.92 56.77 24.25
C ASN A 376 104.19 58.23 24.64
N ASP A 377 103.20 58.95 25.16
CA ASP A 377 103.40 60.33 25.65
C ASP A 377 104.41 60.36 26.83
N GLN A 378 104.32 59.40 27.76
CA GLN A 378 105.30 59.21 28.85
C GLN A 378 106.70 58.92 28.32
N LEU A 379 106.84 58.03 27.33
CA LEU A 379 108.13 57.72 26.70
C LEU A 379 108.77 58.97 26.08
N ASN A 380 107.97 59.79 25.39
CA ASN A 380 108.42 61.04 24.77
C ASN A 380 108.85 62.10 25.81
N THR A 381 108.19 62.19 26.97
CA THR A 381 108.69 63.05 28.07
C THR A 381 110.00 62.55 28.66
N ASN A 382 110.13 61.24 28.87
CA ASN A 382 111.36 60.66 29.45
C ASN A 382 112.55 60.81 28.51
N GLN A 383 112.37 60.62 27.19
CA GLN A 383 113.42 60.86 26.20
C GLN A 383 113.93 62.31 26.24
N ARG A 384 113.03 63.31 26.27
CA ARG A 384 113.42 64.73 26.38
C ARG A 384 114.15 65.06 27.68
N GLN A 385 113.82 64.39 28.79
CA GLN A 385 114.56 64.54 30.04
C GLN A 385 116.00 64.01 29.90
N TYR A 386 116.17 62.80 29.37
CA TYR A 386 117.51 62.24 29.14
C TYR A 386 118.34 63.04 28.12
N GLU A 387 117.73 63.62 27.09
CA GLU A 387 118.40 64.54 26.16
C GLU A 387 118.91 65.82 26.87
N GLN A 388 118.11 66.39 27.78
CA GLN A 388 118.50 67.55 28.59
C GLN A 388 119.61 67.22 29.60
N GLU A 389 119.55 66.05 30.25
CA GLU A 389 120.60 65.57 31.16
C GLU A 389 121.92 65.33 30.40
N LEU A 390 121.88 64.66 29.25
CA LEU A 390 123.06 64.43 28.41
C LEU A 390 123.70 65.72 27.91
N GLN A 391 122.89 66.70 27.47
CA GLN A 391 123.40 68.01 27.07
C GLN A 391 124.10 68.72 28.23
N THR A 392 123.47 68.73 29.41
CA THR A 392 124.02 69.36 30.62
C THR A 392 125.33 68.72 31.06
N LEU A 393 125.42 67.39 31.01
CA LEU A 393 126.62 66.63 31.38
C LEU A 393 127.77 66.84 30.36
N ASN A 394 127.46 66.93 29.07
CA ASN A 394 128.44 67.19 28.01
C ASN A 394 129.09 68.59 28.14
N ASP A 395 128.31 69.60 28.50
CA ASP A 395 128.82 70.96 28.69
C ASP A 395 129.63 71.10 30.00
N GLN A 396 129.31 70.32 31.04
CA GLN A 396 130.18 70.16 32.23
C GLN A 396 131.52 69.46 31.90
N LEU A 397 131.53 68.52 30.95
CA LEU A 397 132.73 67.79 30.55
C LEU A 397 133.74 68.72 29.85
N LYS A 398 133.28 69.52 28.87
CA LYS A 398 134.09 70.53 28.17
C LYS A 398 134.69 71.57 29.14
N ALA A 399 133.94 71.97 30.16
CA ALA A 399 134.44 72.90 31.18
C ALA A 399 135.62 72.30 31.97
N ASN A 400 135.53 71.01 32.34
CA ASN A 400 136.63 70.31 33.02
C ASN A 400 137.85 70.12 32.12
N GLU A 401 137.68 69.84 30.83
CA GLU A 401 138.80 69.72 29.88
C GLU A 401 139.57 71.03 29.74
N LEU A 402 138.86 72.15 29.58
CA LEU A 402 139.46 73.49 29.53
C LEU A 402 140.22 73.82 30.84
N GLN A 403 139.67 73.43 31.99
CA GLN A 403 140.27 73.66 33.30
C GLN A 403 141.54 72.80 33.52
N ARG A 404 141.59 71.57 32.98
CA ARG A 404 142.82 70.74 32.97
C ARG A 404 143.90 71.34 32.08
N GLU A 405 143.55 71.93 30.94
CA GLU A 405 144.52 72.60 30.07
C GLU A 405 145.17 73.85 30.72
N GLN A 406 144.46 74.59 31.57
CA GLN A 406 145.06 75.72 32.31
C GLN A 406 146.06 75.22 33.37
N LEU A 407 145.65 74.27 34.22
CA LEU A 407 146.51 73.68 35.26
C LEU A 407 147.79 73.03 34.67
N ALA A 408 147.70 72.40 33.50
CA ALA A 408 148.85 71.82 32.81
C ALA A 408 149.87 72.87 32.32
N ARG A 409 149.45 74.12 32.09
CA ARG A 409 150.34 75.23 31.69
C ARG A 409 151.00 75.86 32.91
N GLU A 410 150.27 76.02 34.01
CA GLU A 410 150.77 76.56 35.29
C GLU A 410 151.85 75.65 35.91
N LEU A 411 151.65 74.33 35.89
CA LEU A 411 152.64 73.36 36.39
C LEU A 411 153.98 73.51 35.66
N LYS A 412 153.94 73.61 34.33
CA LYS A 412 155.13 73.74 33.47
C LYS A 412 155.92 75.03 33.74
N THR A 413 155.24 76.12 34.09
CA THR A 413 155.93 77.37 34.51
C THR A 413 156.56 77.27 35.90
N ALA A 414 156.00 76.48 36.81
CA ALA A 414 156.57 76.28 38.15
C ALA A 414 157.85 75.42 38.10
N GLU A 415 157.89 74.38 37.26
CA GLU A 415 159.06 73.51 37.11
C GLU A 415 160.30 74.25 36.59
N GLN A 416 160.13 75.23 35.69
CA GLN A 416 161.25 76.01 35.16
C GLN A 416 161.84 76.99 36.18
N ALA A 417 161.02 77.59 37.06
CA ALA A 417 161.49 78.47 38.14
C ALA A 417 162.26 77.73 39.25
N ALA A 418 162.07 76.42 39.38
CA ALA A 418 162.79 75.60 40.36
C ALA A 418 164.25 75.31 39.95
N ALA A 419 164.56 75.29 38.65
CA ALA A 419 165.88 74.94 38.14
C ALA A 419 166.93 76.04 38.38
N GLU A 420 166.57 77.31 38.17
CA GLU A 420 167.52 78.45 38.25
C GLU A 420 167.98 78.77 39.68
N ASN A 421 167.23 78.34 40.70
CA ASN A 421 167.58 78.58 42.10
C ASN A 421 168.70 77.66 42.62
N PHE A 422 169.00 76.55 41.94
CA PHE A 422 169.96 75.56 42.43
C PHE A 422 171.44 75.99 42.27
N ASP A 423 171.76 76.72 41.19
CA ASP A 423 173.13 77.19 40.91
C ASP A 423 173.59 78.34 41.81
N ILE A 424 172.67 79.20 42.27
CA ILE A 424 173.00 80.36 43.12
C ILE A 424 173.34 79.89 44.55
N GLN A 425 172.60 78.90 45.07
CA GLN A 425 172.74 78.46 46.45
C GLN A 425 174.03 77.65 46.72
N ALA A 426 174.69 77.17 45.67
CA ALA A 426 175.96 76.44 45.75
C ALA A 426 177.18 77.32 46.09
N GLN A 427 177.10 78.65 45.90
CA GLN A 427 178.28 79.54 46.00
C GLN A 427 178.43 80.29 47.34
N GLN A 428 177.41 80.33 48.19
CA GLN A 428 177.40 81.23 49.37
C GLN A 428 177.79 80.60 50.72
N THR A 429 177.75 79.27 50.86
CA THR A 429 177.74 78.63 52.20
C THR A 429 179.04 77.93 52.61
N VAL A 430 180.10 77.99 51.78
CA VAL A 430 181.47 77.63 52.22
C VAL A 430 181.99 78.63 53.28
N GLU A 431 181.47 79.86 53.29
CA GLU A 431 181.90 80.92 54.20
C GLU A 431 181.25 80.84 55.61
N ILE A 432 180.11 80.14 55.77
CA ILE A 432 179.40 80.11 57.07
C ILE A 432 179.99 79.06 58.03
N GLU A 433 180.59 77.97 57.53
CA GLU A 433 181.35 77.02 58.37
C GLU A 433 182.60 77.64 59.04
N ARG A 434 183.03 78.80 58.54
CA ARG A 434 184.23 79.52 58.99
C ARG A 434 183.99 80.41 60.22
N GLN A 435 182.76 80.87 60.46
CA GLN A 435 182.47 81.84 61.53
C GLN A 435 181.88 81.18 62.78
N ASN A 436 180.83 80.36 62.66
CA ASN A 436 180.05 79.88 63.82
C ASN A 436 180.63 78.61 64.48
N ARG A 437 181.97 78.52 64.59
CA ARG A 437 182.66 77.66 65.56
C ARG A 437 182.88 78.35 66.90
N GLU A 438 182.62 79.65 66.99
CA GLU A 438 182.56 80.38 68.24
C GLU A 438 181.19 80.19 68.93
N LEU A 439 181.23 79.79 70.21
CA LEU A 439 180.26 80.15 71.27
C LEU A 439 178.76 80.04 70.88
N ALA A 440 178.09 78.89 70.98
CA ALA A 440 177.83 78.09 72.20
C ALA A 440 177.24 78.88 73.40
N GLN A 441 176.26 78.26 74.09
CA GLN A 441 175.62 78.64 75.37
C GLN A 441 174.35 79.53 75.33
N LEU A 442 173.16 78.93 75.18
CA LEU A 442 172.02 78.96 76.14
C LEU A 442 170.77 78.15 75.65
N VAL A 443 169.90 77.72 76.59
CA VAL A 443 168.87 76.64 76.44
C VAL A 443 167.41 77.14 76.32
N ASN A 444 166.48 76.41 75.65
CA ASN A 444 165.07 76.79 75.30
C ASN A 444 164.03 75.59 75.26
N LEU A 445 162.70 75.81 75.04
CA LEU A 445 161.57 74.92 75.49
C LEU A 445 160.22 74.82 74.68
N LEU A 446 159.58 73.61 74.67
CA LEU A 446 158.12 73.19 74.83
C LEU A 446 156.89 73.45 73.83
N GLU A 447 156.16 72.36 73.37
CA GLU A 447 154.64 71.98 73.41
C GLU A 447 153.42 72.11 72.31
N ALA A 448 152.68 70.98 71.92
CA ALA A 448 151.18 70.41 71.94
C ALA A 448 149.75 70.60 71.08
N GLY A 449 148.81 69.51 70.89
CA GLY A 449 147.20 69.31 70.96
C GLY A 449 146.02 68.83 69.85
N ARG A 450 144.80 68.10 70.12
CA ARG A 450 143.26 67.98 69.51
C ARG A 450 142.39 66.64 68.99
N LEU A 451 140.95 66.42 69.00
CA LEU A 451 139.98 65.17 68.61
C LEU A 451 138.32 65.21 68.12
N PRO A 452 137.21 64.26 68.25
CA PRO A 452 135.98 63.82 67.28
C PRO A 452 134.38 63.44 67.69
N SER A 453 133.38 62.75 66.92
CA SER A 453 131.82 62.39 67.18
C SER A 453 130.81 61.33 66.30
N GLU A 454 129.43 61.02 66.53
CA GLU A 454 128.35 59.95 65.96
C GLU A 454 126.68 60.23 65.91
N ALA A 455 125.44 59.53 65.66
CA ALA A 455 124.58 58.22 65.24
C ALA A 455 122.91 58.42 64.97
N SER A 456 121.70 57.67 64.74
CA SER A 456 120.81 56.34 64.44
C SER A 456 119.17 56.53 64.15
N SER A 457 117.97 55.75 63.93
CA SER A 457 117.20 54.37 63.60
C SER A 457 115.53 54.29 63.32
N GLN A 458 114.69 53.16 63.00
CA GLN A 458 113.10 52.97 62.67
C GLN A 458 112.30 51.49 62.81
N GLN A 459 111.03 50.91 62.47
CA GLN A 459 109.55 51.04 61.84
C GLN A 459 108.38 49.80 62.01
N GLY A 460 107.08 49.67 61.41
CA GLY A 460 105.95 48.50 61.54
C GLY A 460 104.43 48.38 60.82
N THR A 461 103.48 47.31 60.92
CA THR A 461 102.00 47.04 60.28
C THR A 461 101.02 45.76 60.76
N LEU A 462 99.77 45.13 60.39
CA LEU A 462 98.45 45.03 59.48
C LEU A 462 97.15 44.02 59.90
N ALA A 463 95.97 43.67 59.16
CA ALA A 463 94.64 42.84 59.55
C ALA A 463 93.50 42.15 58.50
N ASP A 464 92.29 41.45 58.87
CA ASP A 464 91.15 40.63 58.07
C ASP A 464 89.64 40.32 58.77
N ASN A 465 88.41 39.62 58.50
CA ASN A 465 87.49 38.63 57.62
C ASN A 465 85.83 38.72 57.81
N SER A 466 84.62 37.97 57.55
CA SER A 466 83.83 36.64 57.12
C SER A 466 82.18 36.77 56.87
N VAL A 467 81.00 35.97 56.65
CA VAL A 467 80.19 34.58 56.51
C VAL A 467 78.70 34.66 55.76
N ALA A 468 77.48 33.91 55.62
CA ALA A 468 76.55 32.63 55.87
C ALA A 468 75.07 32.60 55.07
N ALA A 469 73.87 31.81 55.00
CA ALA A 469 73.11 30.44 55.21
C ALA A 469 71.50 30.27 54.71
N LYS A 470 70.69 29.08 54.57
CA LYS A 470 69.15 28.91 54.14
C LYS A 470 68.21 27.53 54.22
N GLY A 471 66.83 27.42 53.85
CA GLY A 471 65.76 26.21 53.82
C GLY A 471 64.36 26.26 52.95
N ALA A 472 63.15 25.49 52.83
CA ALA A 472 62.30 24.21 53.21
C ALA A 472 60.86 23.84 52.40
N LYS A 473 59.95 22.74 52.60
CA LYS A 473 58.57 22.36 51.85
C LYS A 473 57.37 21.29 52.34
N LEU A 474 56.34 20.70 51.54
CA LEU A 474 54.90 20.06 51.90
C LEU A 474 54.14 18.74 51.17
N SER A 475 52.76 18.41 51.22
CA SER A 475 51.94 17.03 51.09
C SER A 475 50.49 16.75 50.29
N ARG A 476 49.60 15.63 50.41
CA ARG A 476 48.57 14.99 49.37
C ARG A 476 46.97 14.46 49.33
N TRP A 477 46.40 13.18 49.57
CA TRP A 477 45.37 12.29 48.72
C TRP A 477 43.87 11.65 49.13
N ALA A 478 43.02 10.87 48.28
CA ALA A 478 41.53 10.31 48.45
C ALA A 478 40.79 9.09 47.54
N ILE A 479 39.48 8.57 47.76
CA ILE A 479 38.34 7.86 46.90
C ILE A 479 37.64 6.41 47.06
N ASN A 480 38.23 5.36 47.66
CA ASN A 480 38.07 3.96 47.13
C ASN A 480 36.84 3.04 47.45
N ARG A 481 35.87 3.41 48.31
CA ARG A 481 34.82 2.45 48.79
C ARG A 481 33.83 1.98 47.71
N GLN A 482 33.41 2.89 46.84
CA GLN A 482 32.36 2.64 45.84
C GLN A 482 32.84 1.76 44.67
N VAL A 483 34.13 1.82 44.32
CA VAL A 483 34.77 0.98 43.28
C VAL A 483 34.58 -0.51 43.59
N LYS A 484 34.67 -0.89 44.87
CA LYS A 484 34.55 -2.27 45.33
C LYS A 484 33.12 -2.83 45.24
N LEU A 485 32.11 -1.95 45.16
CA LEU A 485 30.71 -2.33 44.94
C LEU A 485 30.46 -2.69 43.48
N ILE A 486 30.80 -1.77 42.55
CA ILE A 486 30.64 -1.97 41.11
C ILE A 486 31.34 -3.26 40.65
N ARG A 487 32.63 -3.42 41.01
CA ARG A 487 33.46 -4.58 40.64
C ARG A 487 33.05 -5.93 41.28
N LYS A 488 31.93 -5.97 42.01
CA LYS A 488 31.31 -7.20 42.55
C LYS A 488 29.90 -7.45 42.02
N SER A 489 29.33 -6.52 41.25
CA SER A 489 28.02 -6.70 40.62
C SER A 489 28.12 -7.58 39.36
N PRO A 490 27.06 -8.33 38.98
CA PRO A 490 27.01 -9.04 37.71
C PRO A 490 26.88 -8.08 36.50
N TRP A 491 26.52 -6.81 36.75
CA TRP A 491 26.25 -5.79 35.75
C TRP A 491 27.50 -5.00 35.28
N PHE A 492 28.69 -5.32 35.79
CA PHE A 492 29.97 -4.73 35.34
C PHE A 492 30.96 -5.82 34.92
N ASP A 493 31.28 -5.90 33.61
CA ASP A 493 32.31 -6.79 33.09
C ASP A 493 33.59 -5.99 32.80
N ALA A 494 34.64 -6.23 33.59
CA ALA A 494 35.92 -5.53 33.47
C ALA A 494 36.71 -5.86 32.20
N LYS A 495 36.47 -7.01 31.54
CA LYS A 495 37.10 -7.36 30.26
C LYS A 495 36.33 -6.73 29.11
N TRP A 496 35.00 -6.86 29.10
CA TRP A 496 34.18 -6.24 28.07
C TRP A 496 34.31 -4.72 28.10
N TYR A 497 34.23 -4.10 29.29
CA TYR A 497 34.39 -2.65 29.44
C TYR A 497 35.71 -2.14 28.86
N LEU A 498 36.83 -2.87 28.98
CA LEU A 498 38.11 -2.48 28.39
C LEU A 498 38.24 -2.78 26.88
N ALA A 499 37.48 -3.73 26.35
CA ALA A 499 37.41 -3.98 24.91
C ALA A 499 36.56 -2.89 24.21
N ASP A 500 35.47 -2.50 24.84
CA ASP A 500 34.52 -1.45 24.40
C ASP A 500 35.08 -0.03 24.64
N ASN A 501 35.89 0.16 25.70
CA ASN A 501 36.52 1.43 26.05
C ASN A 501 38.06 1.30 26.00
N PRO A 502 38.65 1.20 24.79
CA PRO A 502 40.07 0.99 24.60
C PRO A 502 40.92 2.20 25.04
N ASP A 503 40.34 3.39 25.17
CA ASP A 503 40.98 4.56 25.79
C ASP A 503 41.32 4.30 27.26
N VAL A 504 40.39 3.69 28.01
CA VAL A 504 40.61 3.24 29.39
C VAL A 504 41.59 2.07 29.46
N ALA A 505 41.68 1.25 28.40
CA ALA A 505 42.61 0.11 28.31
C ALA A 505 44.06 0.52 27.96
N GLN A 506 44.24 1.59 27.19
CA GLN A 506 45.56 2.10 26.81
C GLN A 506 46.21 2.92 27.95
N ASP A 507 45.43 3.58 28.82
CA ASP A 507 45.96 4.14 30.07
C ASP A 507 46.38 3.00 31.03
N ARG A 508 47.70 2.79 31.14
CA ARG A 508 48.36 1.77 31.97
C ARG A 508 48.06 1.86 33.48
N LYS A 509 47.49 2.97 33.99
CA LYS A 509 46.95 3.11 35.35
C LYS A 509 45.46 2.80 35.42
N MET A 510 44.64 3.31 34.49
CA MET A 510 43.18 3.11 34.54
C MET A 510 42.76 1.70 34.11
N ALA A 511 43.46 1.09 33.15
CA ALA A 511 43.30 -0.31 32.75
C ALA A 511 43.43 -1.29 33.93
N LYS A 512 44.22 -0.94 34.95
CA LYS A 512 44.39 -1.76 36.17
C LYS A 512 43.20 -1.67 37.14
N ASN A 513 42.27 -0.73 36.98
CA ASN A 513 41.03 -0.65 37.76
C ASN A 513 39.89 -0.03 36.93
N PRO A 514 39.30 -0.75 35.95
CA PRO A 514 38.30 -0.20 35.03
C PRO A 514 37.05 0.30 35.77
N ALA A 515 36.61 -0.42 36.80
CA ALA A 515 35.50 -0.02 37.67
C ALA A 515 35.75 1.32 38.42
N ARG A 516 37.00 1.78 38.55
CA ARG A 516 37.33 3.10 39.11
C ARG A 516 37.24 4.22 38.08
N HIS A 517 37.56 3.94 36.82
CA HIS A 517 37.27 4.88 35.73
C HIS A 517 35.75 5.04 35.57
N TYR A 518 35.05 3.91 35.46
CA TYR A 518 33.60 3.89 35.28
C TYR A 518 32.84 4.60 36.43
N LEU A 519 33.25 4.41 37.69
CA LEU A 519 32.65 5.10 38.83
C LEU A 519 32.73 6.63 38.73
N LEU A 520 33.92 7.15 38.39
CA LEU A 520 34.26 8.58 38.54
C LEU A 520 33.94 9.39 37.29
N LEU A 521 33.93 8.74 36.12
CA LEU A 521 33.87 9.35 34.81
C LEU A 521 32.87 8.59 33.94
N GLY A 522 33.17 7.31 33.64
CA GLY A 522 32.50 6.59 32.55
C GLY A 522 30.97 6.48 32.65
N GLY A 523 30.41 6.25 33.85
CA GLY A 523 28.97 6.17 34.03
C GLY A 523 28.24 7.52 33.96
N PHE A 524 28.97 8.63 34.13
CA PHE A 524 28.45 9.99 33.90
C PHE A 524 28.62 10.41 32.42
N GLU A 525 29.66 9.89 31.76
CA GLU A 525 29.86 9.95 30.31
C GLU A 525 28.90 9.02 29.53
N GLY A 526 27.92 8.39 30.19
CA GLY A 526 26.92 7.52 29.57
C GLY A 526 27.46 6.18 29.04
N ARG A 527 28.74 5.85 29.27
CA ARG A 527 29.36 4.58 28.83
C ARG A 527 28.72 3.39 29.54
N ASN A 528 28.67 2.25 28.87
CA ASN A 528 27.98 1.07 29.41
C ASN A 528 28.93 0.18 30.24
N PRO A 529 28.55 -0.28 31.45
CA PRO A 529 29.39 -1.12 32.31
C PRO A 529 29.46 -2.59 31.86
N SER A 530 28.49 -3.04 31.07
CA SER A 530 28.41 -4.37 30.47
C SER A 530 27.38 -4.36 29.32
N PRO A 531 27.30 -5.41 28.46
CA PRO A 531 26.26 -5.51 27.43
C PRO A 531 24.82 -5.58 27.96
N ALA A 532 24.63 -5.74 29.28
CA ALA A 532 23.34 -5.97 29.93
C ALA A 532 22.77 -4.75 30.67
N PHE A 533 23.53 -3.65 30.78
CA PHE A 533 23.11 -2.41 31.44
C PHE A 533 23.51 -1.21 30.59
N ASP A 534 22.56 -0.32 30.30
CA ASP A 534 22.75 0.87 29.50
C ASP A 534 22.67 2.13 30.40
N SER A 535 23.80 2.80 30.58
CA SER A 535 23.93 3.96 31.49
C SER A 535 23.23 5.19 30.94
N ALA A 536 23.30 5.41 29.63
CA ALA A 536 22.68 6.56 28.99
C ALA A 536 21.15 6.44 29.05
N TYR A 537 20.61 5.28 28.67
CA TYR A 537 19.19 4.97 28.82
C TYR A 537 18.72 5.00 30.28
N TYR A 538 19.52 4.50 31.23
CA TYR A 538 19.14 4.55 32.64
C TYR A 538 19.07 5.99 33.17
N LEU A 539 19.96 6.90 32.75
CA LEU A 539 19.87 8.32 33.13
C LEU A 539 18.76 9.07 32.38
N GLU A 540 18.60 8.85 31.07
CA GLU A 540 17.52 9.41 30.25
C GLU A 540 16.14 9.04 30.83
N ARG A 541 15.98 7.79 31.28
CA ARG A 541 14.72 7.28 31.80
C ARG A 541 14.48 7.63 33.28
N ASN A 542 15.50 8.09 34.01
CA ASN A 542 15.44 8.42 35.44
C ASN A 542 16.12 9.79 35.73
N PRO A 543 15.49 10.93 35.36
CA PRO A 543 16.07 12.25 35.56
C PRO A 543 16.36 12.60 37.03
N ASP A 544 15.60 12.02 37.97
CA ASP A 544 15.83 12.12 39.41
C ASP A 544 17.23 11.63 39.81
N VAL A 545 17.76 10.62 39.12
CA VAL A 545 19.12 10.12 39.35
C VAL A 545 20.16 11.08 38.75
N ALA A 546 19.89 11.63 37.57
CA ALA A 546 20.79 12.56 36.89
C ALA A 546 20.98 13.86 37.70
N GLU A 547 19.91 14.44 38.25
CA GLU A 547 19.96 15.65 39.08
C GLU A 547 20.76 15.45 40.38
N THR A 548 20.75 14.25 40.98
CA THR A 548 21.57 13.97 42.18
C THR A 548 23.08 13.88 41.92
N GLY A 549 23.51 13.81 40.65
CA GLY A 549 24.91 13.57 40.30
C GLY A 549 25.43 12.21 40.79
N MET A 550 24.58 11.20 40.98
CA MET A 550 25.00 9.85 41.37
C MET A 550 25.21 8.95 40.17
N ASN A 551 26.32 8.19 40.15
CA ASN A 551 26.65 7.28 39.06
C ASN A 551 25.52 6.24 38.84
N PRO A 552 25.02 6.04 37.61
CA PRO A 552 23.76 5.34 37.37
C PRO A 552 23.74 3.90 37.89
N LEU A 553 24.81 3.14 37.66
CA LEU A 553 24.91 1.77 38.18
C LEU A 553 25.02 1.74 39.71
N VAL A 554 25.64 2.75 40.34
CA VAL A 554 25.70 2.87 41.81
C VAL A 554 24.33 3.22 42.39
N HIS A 555 23.49 3.95 41.66
CA HIS A 555 22.10 4.17 42.04
C HIS A 555 21.26 2.90 41.90
N TYR A 556 21.33 2.24 40.74
CA TYR A 556 20.57 1.00 40.47
C TYR A 556 20.85 -0.08 41.51
N LEU A 557 22.14 -0.34 41.81
CA LEU A 557 22.60 -1.33 42.81
C LEU A 557 22.23 -1.01 44.27
N LYS A 558 21.65 0.16 44.56
CA LYS A 558 21.19 0.54 45.91
C LYS A 558 19.67 0.60 46.01
N PHE A 559 19.02 1.10 44.96
CA PHE A 559 17.62 1.52 44.97
C PHE A 559 16.86 0.98 43.75
N GLY A 560 17.37 1.25 42.54
CA GLY A 560 16.66 0.99 41.27
C GLY A 560 16.26 -0.47 41.02
N GLU A 561 17.03 -1.45 41.51
CA GLU A 561 16.69 -2.88 41.39
C GLU A 561 15.44 -3.27 42.19
N LYS A 562 15.23 -2.66 43.37
CA LYS A 562 14.01 -2.86 44.18
C LYS A 562 12.82 -2.07 43.64
N GLU A 563 13.10 -0.94 43.01
CA GLU A 563 12.13 -0.07 42.34
C GLU A 563 11.78 -0.58 40.92
N GLN A 564 12.34 -1.72 40.50
CA GLN A 564 12.13 -2.36 39.18
C GLN A 564 12.36 -1.42 37.98
N ARG A 565 13.29 -0.45 38.12
CA ARG A 565 13.61 0.50 37.06
C ARG A 565 14.32 -0.21 35.89
N SER A 566 13.86 0.03 34.67
CA SER A 566 14.44 -0.57 33.46
C SER A 566 15.90 -0.15 33.26
N ILE A 567 16.79 -1.12 33.03
CA ILE A 567 18.24 -0.93 32.90
C ILE A 567 18.77 -0.98 31.47
N LYS A 568 17.93 -1.31 30.49
CA LYS A 568 18.30 -1.37 29.07
C LYS A 568 17.04 -1.25 28.20
N ARG A 569 17.18 -0.76 26.96
CA ARG A 569 16.20 -1.08 25.91
C ARG A 569 16.19 -2.60 25.68
N LEU A 570 15.00 -3.19 25.81
CA LEU A 570 14.66 -4.54 25.35
C LEU A 570 14.45 -4.54 23.83
#